data_AF-A0A7Y4DAN3-F1
#
_entry.id   AF-A0A7Y4DAN3-F1
#
_cell.length_a   1.000
_cell.length_b   1.000
_cell.length_c   1.000
_cell.angle_alpha   90.00
_cell.angle_beta   90.00
_cell.angle_gamma   90.00
#
_symmetry.space_group_name_H-M   'P 1'
#
loop_
_entity.id
_entity.type
_entity.pdbx_description
1 polymer ?
#
loop_
_entity_poly.entity_id
_entity_poly.type
_entity_poly.pdbx_seq_one_letter_code
_entity_poly.pdbx_strand_id
1 'polypeptide(L)'
;MNSDEMFLEETRTLIMEALATYQPSRTDDGSERAIFNVGSTKRVANDNERQPEPLSATCSRRKGTSKLNCSEDVFEHLRVQRTIKSLPTHLAKWLVYRYGENPSSSLIPSLVNVVIDELPLDNCRKPTKEKVQTMLIERLTRREFVDCLQRNLFEAIGVKKQTYFECYAKHNDNITDQFHALDELALLSFFVAQNTHI
;
A
#
# COMPACT_ATOMS: atom_id res chain seq x y z
N MET A 1 5.47 13.57 18.47
CA MET A 1 5.46 12.22 17.85
C MET A 1 5.88 11.25 18.91
N ASN A 2 5.10 10.19 19.09
CA ASN A 2 5.41 9.14 20.06
C ASN A 2 6.56 8.27 19.53
N SER A 3 7.37 7.66 20.40
CA SER A 3 8.52 6.83 19.99
C SER A 3 8.10 5.71 19.02
N ASP A 4 6.91 5.13 19.25
CA ASP A 4 6.36 4.03 18.45
C ASP A 4 5.97 4.48 17.03
N GLU A 5 5.51 5.72 16.88
CA GLU A 5 5.05 6.26 15.59
C GLU A 5 6.23 6.55 14.66
N MET A 6 7.31 7.09 15.20
CA MET A 6 8.56 7.30 14.47
C MET A 6 9.16 5.97 14.01
N PHE A 7 9.13 4.97 14.89
CA PHE A 7 9.59 3.61 14.61
C PHE A 7 8.81 2.93 13.46
N LEU A 8 7.48 3.03 13.46
CA LEU A 8 6.65 2.48 12.39
C LEU A 8 6.96 3.16 11.05
N GLU A 9 7.22 4.47 11.06
CA GLU A 9 7.53 5.23 9.84
C GLU A 9 8.90 4.89 9.24
N GLU A 10 9.91 4.65 10.07
CA GLU A 10 11.20 4.14 9.62
C GLU A 10 11.05 2.75 8.99
N THR A 11 10.27 1.88 9.61
CA THR A 11 9.99 0.53 9.10
C THR A 11 9.27 0.58 7.74
N ARG A 12 8.29 1.49 7.59
CA ARG A 12 7.61 1.72 6.31
C ARG A 12 8.58 2.13 5.22
N THR A 13 9.45 3.09 5.52
CA THR A 13 10.44 3.62 4.57
C THR A 13 11.36 2.51 4.09
N LEU A 14 11.88 1.70 5.00
CA LEU A 14 12.74 0.56 4.68
C LEU A 14 12.05 -0.46 3.74
N ILE A 15 10.78 -0.78 4.02
CA ILE A 15 9.99 -1.70 3.20
C ILE A 15 9.72 -1.11 1.82
N MET A 16 9.33 0.17 1.75
CA MET A 16 9.09 0.87 0.48
C MET A 16 10.33 0.89 -0.41
N GLU A 17 11.49 1.20 0.16
CA GLU A 17 12.77 1.17 -0.57
C GLU A 17 13.10 -0.24 -1.07
N ALA A 18 12.82 -1.29 -0.27
CA ALA A 18 13.10 -2.66 -0.68
C ALA A 18 12.12 -3.21 -1.73
N LEU A 19 10.91 -2.66 -1.81
CA LEU A 19 9.87 -3.04 -2.78
C LEU A 19 9.82 -2.12 -4.00
N ALA A 20 10.53 -0.99 -4.00
CA ALA A 20 10.61 -0.09 -5.13
C ALA A 20 11.14 -0.83 -6.37
N THR A 21 10.46 -0.64 -7.51
CA THR A 21 10.87 -1.32 -8.75
C THR A 21 11.97 -0.51 -9.41
N TYR A 22 13.15 -1.09 -9.56
CA TYR A 22 14.18 -0.48 -10.38
C TYR A 22 13.74 -0.44 -11.86
N GLN A 23 13.55 0.76 -12.41
CA GLN A 23 13.40 0.96 -13.86
C GLN A 23 14.70 1.51 -14.44
N PRO A 24 15.48 0.70 -15.17
CA PRO A 24 16.57 1.21 -16.00
C PRO A 24 15.96 1.95 -17.18
N SER A 25 16.11 3.27 -17.27
CA SER A 25 15.88 3.99 -18.52
C SER A 25 17.21 4.09 -19.27
N ARG A 26 17.26 3.54 -20.49
CA ARG A 26 18.34 3.82 -21.44
C ARG A 26 17.97 5.11 -22.17
N THR A 27 18.76 6.15 -22.01
CA THR A 27 18.72 7.30 -22.93
C THR A 27 19.48 6.96 -24.21
N ASP A 28 19.21 7.68 -25.31
CA ASP A 28 19.80 7.44 -26.64
C ASP A 28 21.34 7.56 -26.66
N ASP A 29 21.93 8.19 -25.65
CA ASP A 29 23.38 8.30 -25.43
C ASP A 29 24.00 7.06 -24.74
N GLY A 30 23.19 6.03 -24.46
CA GLY A 30 23.62 4.82 -23.75
C GLY A 30 23.80 5.02 -22.24
N SER A 31 23.46 6.19 -21.69
CA SER A 31 23.48 6.40 -20.25
C SER A 31 22.23 5.77 -19.60
N GLU A 32 22.46 5.04 -18.51
CA GLU A 32 21.39 4.41 -17.74
C GLU A 32 21.00 5.34 -16.60
N ARG A 33 19.78 5.88 -16.63
CA ARG A 33 19.23 6.69 -15.54
C ARG A 33 18.33 5.84 -14.66
N ALA A 34 18.38 6.10 -13.35
CA ALA A 34 17.40 5.57 -12.39
C ALA A 34 16.25 6.58 -12.28
N ILE A 35 15.03 6.14 -12.58
CA ILE A 35 13.83 6.95 -12.35
C ILE A 35 13.22 6.47 -11.03
N PHE A 36 13.17 7.34 -10.04
CA PHE A 36 12.41 7.11 -8.81
C PHE A 36 11.01 7.66 -9.03
N ASN A 37 10.01 6.80 -9.16
CA ASN A 37 8.62 7.24 -9.11
C ASN A 37 8.21 7.43 -7.65
N VAL A 38 8.80 8.42 -6.99
CA VAL A 38 8.26 8.91 -5.72
C VAL A 38 6.97 9.62 -6.07
N GLY A 39 5.84 8.92 -5.94
CA GLY A 39 4.51 9.44 -6.26
C GLY A 39 4.30 10.78 -5.56
N SER A 40 4.40 11.87 -6.31
CA SER A 40 4.18 13.20 -5.78
C SER A 40 2.71 13.33 -5.38
N THR A 41 2.50 13.84 -4.18
CA THR A 41 1.21 14.27 -3.66
C THR A 41 0.42 15.01 -4.75
N LYS A 42 -0.75 14.48 -5.12
CA LYS A 42 -1.72 15.14 -6.02
C LYS A 42 -1.96 16.58 -5.56
N ARG A 43 -1.52 17.57 -6.34
CA ARG A 43 -2.16 18.89 -6.36
C ARG A 43 -3.09 18.95 -7.57
N VAL A 44 -4.33 19.32 -7.29
CA VAL A 44 -5.36 19.64 -8.28
C VAL A 44 -4.88 20.82 -9.12
N ALA A 45 -4.84 20.66 -10.44
CA ALA A 45 -4.77 21.76 -11.38
C ALA A 45 -5.75 21.48 -12.52
N ASN A 46 -6.61 22.46 -12.77
CA ASN A 46 -7.65 22.46 -13.80
C ASN A 46 -7.07 22.33 -15.21
N ASP A 47 -7.96 21.93 -16.11
CA ASP A 47 -7.93 21.93 -17.57
C ASP A 47 -6.73 22.61 -18.27
N ASN A 48 -6.15 21.84 -19.21
CA ASN A 48 -5.27 22.24 -20.33
C ASN A 48 -3.76 22.40 -20.16
N GLU A 49 -3.12 21.85 -19.13
CA GLU A 49 -1.64 21.83 -19.07
C GLU A 49 -1.05 20.42 -19.08
N ARG A 50 0.11 20.30 -19.75
CA ARG A 50 0.93 19.10 -19.93
C ARG A 50 0.93 18.21 -18.70
N GLN A 51 0.86 16.90 -18.92
CA GLN A 51 1.14 15.92 -17.86
C GLN A 51 2.42 16.35 -17.12
N PRO A 52 2.42 16.43 -15.79
CA PRO A 52 3.64 16.68 -15.06
C PRO A 52 4.61 15.56 -15.44
N GLU A 53 5.71 15.94 -16.10
CA GLU A 53 6.83 15.02 -16.28
C GLU A 53 7.16 14.46 -14.89
N PRO A 54 7.30 13.13 -14.74
CA PRO A 54 7.83 12.59 -13.50
C PRO A 54 9.12 13.34 -13.22
N LEU A 55 9.26 13.89 -12.02
CA LEU A 55 10.48 14.59 -11.60
C LEU A 55 11.65 13.63 -11.82
N SER A 56 12.37 13.82 -12.93
CA SER A 56 13.51 12.99 -13.28
C SER A 56 14.68 13.46 -12.44
N ALA A 57 14.75 12.94 -11.21
CA ALA A 57 15.92 13.14 -10.37
C ALA A 57 17.07 12.33 -10.97
N THR A 58 18.07 13.02 -11.55
CA THR A 58 19.34 12.39 -11.92
C THR A 58 20.05 11.97 -10.65
N CYS A 59 19.95 10.69 -10.29
CA CYS A 59 20.68 10.16 -9.15
C CYS A 59 22.15 9.94 -9.54
N SER A 60 23.02 10.79 -9.00
CA SER A 60 24.47 10.62 -9.02
C SER A 60 24.91 9.55 -8.02
N ARG A 61 24.49 8.28 -8.20
CA ARG A 61 24.99 7.18 -7.36
C ARG A 61 26.50 7.02 -7.57
N ARG A 62 27.22 6.73 -6.49
CA ARG A 62 28.67 6.45 -6.54
C ARG A 62 28.93 5.19 -7.36
N LYS A 63 30.01 5.23 -8.15
CA LYS A 63 30.45 4.11 -9.00
C LYS A 63 30.67 2.86 -8.12
N GLY A 64 29.87 1.80 -8.32
CA GLY A 64 30.00 0.51 -7.60
C GLY A 64 28.75 -0.02 -6.90
N THR A 65 27.69 0.77 -6.72
CA THR A 65 26.41 0.28 -6.17
C THR A 65 25.59 -0.49 -7.20
N SER A 66 25.03 -1.64 -6.81
CA SER A 66 24.17 -2.47 -7.68
C SER A 66 22.98 -1.69 -8.20
N LYS A 67 22.76 -1.74 -9.52
CA LYS A 67 21.65 -1.07 -10.21
C LYS A 67 20.31 -1.73 -9.92
N LEU A 68 20.27 -3.02 -9.57
CA LEU A 68 19.03 -3.77 -9.30
C LEU A 68 18.42 -3.48 -7.92
N ASN A 69 19.18 -2.83 -7.02
CA ASN A 69 18.79 -2.64 -5.64
C ASN A 69 18.50 -1.17 -5.37
N CYS A 70 17.29 -0.89 -4.89
CA CYS A 70 16.86 0.47 -4.61
C CYS A 70 17.44 1.02 -3.29
N SER A 71 17.88 0.14 -2.38
CA SER A 71 18.63 0.52 -1.15
C SER A 71 20.13 0.71 -1.42
N GLU A 72 20.79 1.52 -0.59
CA GLU A 72 22.24 1.75 -0.63
C GLU A 72 23.05 0.51 -0.26
N ASP A 73 22.51 -0.34 0.61
CA ASP A 73 23.09 -1.63 1.00
C ASP A 73 22.33 -2.79 0.35
N VAL A 74 23.03 -3.52 -0.54
CA VAL A 74 22.51 -4.68 -1.24
C VAL A 74 22.17 -5.83 -0.30
N PHE A 75 22.95 -6.02 0.76
CA PHE A 75 22.70 -7.08 1.73
C PHE A 75 21.48 -6.76 2.58
N GLU A 76 21.32 -5.50 2.98
CA GLU A 76 20.13 -5.06 3.70
C GLU A 76 18.87 -5.15 2.82
N HIS A 77 18.96 -4.76 1.55
CA HIS A 77 17.87 -4.96 0.58
C HIS A 77 17.41 -6.42 0.49
N LEU A 78 18.37 -7.35 0.30
CA LEU A 78 18.07 -8.78 0.22
C LEU A 78 17.56 -9.33 1.55
N ARG A 79 18.06 -8.81 2.68
CA ARG A 79 17.58 -9.16 4.02
C ARG A 79 16.12 -8.76 4.18
N VAL A 80 15.76 -7.50 3.90
CA VAL A 80 14.38 -7.01 3.97
C VAL A 80 13.45 -7.85 3.09
N GLN A 81 13.84 -8.16 1.85
CA GLN A 81 13.03 -9.00 0.98
C GLN A 81 12.86 -10.44 1.50
N ARG A 82 13.89 -11.02 2.12
CA ARG A 82 13.79 -12.34 2.76
C ARG A 82 12.89 -12.29 3.98
N THR A 83 12.98 -11.24 4.79
CA THR A 83 12.14 -11.02 5.95
C THR A 83 10.67 -10.91 5.53
N ILE A 84 10.34 -10.11 4.51
CA ILE A 84 8.97 -10.05 3.99
C ILE A 84 8.47 -11.44 3.57
N LYS A 85 9.32 -12.25 2.92
CA LYS A 85 8.98 -13.61 2.50
C LYS A 85 8.86 -14.62 3.64
N SER A 86 9.47 -14.36 4.81
CA SER A 86 9.38 -15.25 5.98
C SER A 86 8.17 -14.97 6.86
N LEU A 87 7.49 -13.82 6.68
CA LEU A 87 6.26 -13.49 7.39
C LEU A 87 5.10 -14.41 7.00
N PRO A 88 4.06 -14.53 7.87
CA PRO A 88 2.79 -15.13 7.49
C PRO A 88 2.27 -14.58 6.17
N THR A 89 1.78 -15.46 5.30
CA THR A 89 1.44 -15.15 3.91
C THR A 89 0.53 -13.93 3.74
N HIS A 90 -0.44 -13.73 4.63
CA HIS A 90 -1.36 -12.58 4.54
C HIS A 90 -0.66 -11.25 4.88
N LEU A 91 0.24 -11.23 5.87
CA LEU A 91 1.03 -10.04 6.24
C LEU A 91 2.04 -9.70 5.14
N ALA A 92 2.73 -10.71 4.60
CA ALA A 92 3.63 -10.52 3.47
C ALA A 92 2.91 -9.91 2.26
N LYS A 93 1.73 -10.46 1.90
CA LYS A 93 0.88 -9.93 0.83
C LYS A 93 0.40 -8.52 1.12
N TRP A 94 0.02 -8.23 2.37
CA TRP A 94 -0.37 -6.88 2.78
C TRP A 94 0.76 -5.87 2.61
N LEU A 95 1.98 -6.16 3.08
CA LEU A 95 3.12 -5.26 2.93
C LEU A 95 3.45 -5.00 1.47
N VAL A 96 3.48 -6.06 0.64
CA VAL A 96 3.69 -5.92 -0.81
C VAL A 96 2.59 -5.09 -1.47
N TYR A 97 1.34 -5.29 -1.05
CA TYR A 97 0.19 -4.57 -1.58
C TYR A 97 0.16 -3.08 -1.17
N ARG A 98 0.44 -2.81 0.10
CA ARG A 98 0.35 -1.49 0.71
C ARG A 98 1.49 -0.61 0.25
N TYR A 99 2.73 -1.13 0.27
CA TYR A 99 3.95 -0.37 0.07
C TYR A 99 4.61 -0.57 -1.30
N GLY A 100 4.17 -1.57 -2.07
CA GLY A 100 4.60 -1.72 -3.47
C GLY A 100 4.07 -0.58 -4.35
N GLU A 101 4.87 -0.19 -5.35
CA GLU A 101 4.49 0.84 -6.32
C GLU A 101 3.32 0.38 -7.20
N ASN A 102 3.44 -0.83 -7.77
CA ASN A 102 2.46 -1.43 -8.68
C ASN A 102 2.09 -2.86 -8.23
N PRO A 103 1.37 -3.01 -7.11
CA PRO A 103 1.02 -4.34 -6.62
C PRO A 103 0.06 -5.05 -7.59
N SER A 104 0.21 -6.37 -7.72
CA SER A 104 -0.66 -7.17 -8.57
C SER A 104 -2.10 -7.16 -8.04
N SER A 105 -3.07 -6.91 -8.93
CA SER A 105 -4.51 -7.02 -8.61
C SER A 105 -4.92 -8.43 -8.16
N SER A 106 -4.13 -9.44 -8.49
CA SER A 106 -4.32 -10.82 -8.00
C SER A 106 -4.21 -10.97 -6.48
N LEU A 107 -3.64 -9.98 -5.78
CA LEU A 107 -3.56 -9.96 -4.32
C LEU A 107 -4.90 -9.59 -3.66
N ILE A 108 -5.77 -8.85 -4.35
CA ILE A 108 -7.00 -8.30 -3.80
C ILE A 108 -7.92 -9.41 -3.23
N PRO A 109 -8.24 -10.50 -3.94
CA PRO A 109 -9.12 -11.55 -3.40
C PRO A 109 -8.59 -12.15 -2.09
N SER A 110 -7.27 -12.32 -1.98
CA SER A 110 -6.64 -12.86 -0.78
C SER A 110 -6.75 -11.89 0.40
N LEU A 111 -6.60 -10.59 0.16
CA LEU A 111 -6.69 -9.55 1.20
C LEU A 111 -8.14 -9.30 1.62
N VAL A 112 -9.08 -9.41 0.67
CA VAL A 112 -10.52 -9.33 0.94
C VAL A 112 -10.92 -10.36 1.99
N ASN A 113 -10.50 -11.62 1.82
CA ASN A 113 -10.84 -12.68 2.78
C ASN A 113 -10.27 -12.38 4.17
N VAL A 114 -9.00 -11.98 4.25
CA VAL A 114 -8.33 -11.66 5.51
C VAL A 114 -9.05 -10.54 6.26
N VAL A 115 -9.47 -9.48 5.55
CA VAL A 115 -10.14 -8.35 6.19
C VAL A 115 -11.61 -8.68 6.51
N ILE A 116 -12.31 -9.44 5.66
CA ILE A 116 -13.71 -9.82 5.90
C ILE A 116 -13.87 -10.67 7.17
N ASP A 117 -12.94 -11.61 7.39
CA ASP A 117 -13.02 -12.54 8.51
C ASP A 117 -12.91 -11.82 9.87
N GLU A 118 -12.29 -10.64 9.90
CA GLU A 118 -12.12 -9.81 11.11
C GLU A 118 -13.21 -8.73 11.27
N LEU A 119 -14.09 -8.54 10.27
CA LEU A 119 -15.16 -7.55 10.36
C LEU A 119 -16.35 -8.08 11.17
N PRO A 120 -17.02 -7.23 11.98
CA PRO A 120 -18.16 -7.62 12.81
C PRO A 120 -19.44 -7.80 11.97
N LEU A 121 -19.48 -8.85 11.16
CA LEU A 121 -20.55 -9.11 10.19
C LEU A 121 -21.45 -10.29 10.58
N ASP A 122 -21.17 -11.03 11.64
CA ASP A 122 -21.89 -12.27 11.98
C ASP A 122 -23.41 -12.13 11.97
N ASN A 123 -23.91 -11.04 12.57
CA ASN A 123 -25.33 -10.73 12.70
C ASN A 123 -25.94 -10.03 11.47
N CYS A 124 -25.14 -9.68 10.46
CA CYS A 124 -25.61 -9.00 9.27
C CYS A 124 -26.34 -9.95 8.32
N ARG A 125 -27.38 -9.45 7.65
CA ARG A 125 -28.07 -10.20 6.59
C ARG A 125 -27.15 -10.37 5.38
N LYS A 126 -27.36 -11.43 4.59
CA LYS A 126 -26.57 -11.72 3.37
C LYS A 126 -26.42 -10.50 2.43
N PRO A 127 -27.47 -9.70 2.12
CA PRO A 127 -27.31 -8.53 1.26
C PRO A 127 -26.38 -7.46 1.85
N THR A 128 -26.41 -7.26 3.17
CA THR A 128 -25.51 -6.32 3.86
C THR A 128 -24.07 -6.81 3.76
N LYS A 129 -23.83 -8.11 3.99
CA LYS A 129 -22.50 -8.72 3.86
C LYS A 129 -21.94 -8.52 2.45
N GLU A 130 -22.75 -8.76 1.42
CA GLU A 130 -22.37 -8.55 0.02
C GLU A 130 -22.01 -7.09 -0.26
N LYS A 131 -22.79 -6.12 0.24
CA LYS A 131 -22.50 -4.68 0.07
C LYS A 131 -21.22 -4.26 0.78
N VAL A 132 -20.96 -4.76 1.99
CA VAL A 132 -19.72 -4.51 2.72
C VAL A 132 -18.52 -5.12 1.99
N GLN A 133 -18.67 -6.33 1.44
CA GLN A 133 -17.63 -6.94 0.61
C GLN A 133 -17.35 -6.13 -0.66
N THR A 134 -18.38 -5.64 -1.35
CA THR A 134 -18.19 -4.74 -2.51
C THR A 134 -17.45 -3.46 -2.10
N MET A 135 -17.81 -2.86 -0.97
CA MET A 135 -17.13 -1.68 -0.43
C MET A 135 -15.64 -1.94 -0.16
N LEU A 136 -15.32 -3.08 0.44
CA LEU A 136 -13.94 -3.48 0.71
C LEU A 136 -13.15 -3.70 -0.58
N ILE A 137 -13.72 -4.41 -1.56
CA ILE A 137 -13.08 -4.64 -2.88
C ILE A 137 -12.80 -3.30 -3.56
N GLU A 138 -13.77 -2.38 -3.55
CA GLU A 138 -13.62 -1.07 -4.18
C GLU A 138 -12.47 -0.28 -3.53
N ARG A 139 -12.44 -0.23 -2.19
CA ARG A 139 -11.38 0.46 -1.44
C ARG A 139 -10.01 -0.15 -1.70
N LEU A 140 -9.90 -1.48 -1.71
CA LEU A 140 -8.66 -2.15 -2.05
C LEU A 140 -8.25 -1.78 -3.48
N THR A 141 -9.12 -1.95 -4.46
CA THR A 141 -8.84 -1.66 -5.89
C THR A 141 -8.33 -0.23 -6.11
N ARG A 142 -8.93 0.75 -5.42
CA ARG A 142 -8.52 2.15 -5.49
C ARG A 142 -7.33 2.52 -4.60
N ARG A 143 -6.87 1.58 -3.75
CA ARG A 143 -5.84 1.78 -2.72
C ARG A 143 -6.22 2.90 -1.74
N GLU A 144 -7.48 2.91 -1.34
CA GLU A 144 -8.13 3.88 -0.46
C GLU A 144 -8.17 3.35 0.99
N PHE A 145 -7.05 3.55 1.71
CA PHE A 145 -6.84 2.94 3.03
C PHE A 145 -7.26 3.82 4.22
N VAL A 146 -7.33 5.14 4.03
CA VAL A 146 -7.92 6.08 4.99
C VAL A 146 -9.37 6.30 4.59
N ASP A 147 -10.22 6.82 5.48
CA ASP A 147 -11.57 7.21 5.10
C ASP A 147 -11.51 8.20 3.91
N CYS A 148 -11.91 7.71 2.73
CA CYS A 148 -11.87 8.48 1.50
C CYS A 148 -13.21 9.17 1.33
N LEU A 149 -13.20 10.35 0.71
CA LEU A 149 -14.39 11.15 0.39
C LEU A 149 -15.56 10.23 -0.02
N GLN A 150 -16.50 10.09 0.91
CA GLN A 150 -17.64 9.14 0.92
C GLN A 150 -18.53 9.20 -0.32
N ARG A 151 -18.29 10.18 -1.20
CA ARG A 151 -19.09 10.47 -2.38
C ARG A 151 -19.12 9.32 -3.40
N ASN A 152 -18.07 8.50 -3.46
CA ASN A 152 -17.98 7.44 -4.46
C ASN A 152 -18.41 6.05 -3.94
N LEU A 153 -18.38 5.83 -2.63
CA LEU A 153 -18.62 4.49 -2.06
C LEU A 153 -20.11 4.11 -2.11
N PHE A 154 -21.03 5.04 -1.84
CA PHE A 154 -22.46 4.74 -1.93
C PHE A 154 -22.90 4.41 -3.37
N GLU A 155 -22.28 5.06 -4.37
CA GLU A 155 -22.50 4.76 -5.78
C GLU A 155 -21.94 3.39 -6.15
N ALA A 156 -20.71 3.09 -5.71
CA ALA A 156 -20.05 1.81 -5.96
C ALA A 156 -20.84 0.61 -5.38
N ILE A 157 -21.42 0.77 -4.19
CA ILE A 157 -22.27 -0.28 -3.60
C ILE A 157 -23.74 -0.17 -4.06
N GLY A 158 -24.09 0.79 -4.92
CA GLY A 158 -25.44 0.92 -5.49
C GLY A 158 -26.53 1.21 -4.46
N VAL A 159 -26.28 2.10 -3.50
CA VAL A 159 -27.27 2.58 -2.53
C VAL A 159 -27.41 4.10 -2.59
N LYS A 160 -28.56 4.62 -2.17
CA LYS A 160 -28.75 6.07 -2.03
C LYS A 160 -27.84 6.61 -0.94
N LYS A 161 -27.37 7.85 -1.12
CA LYS A 161 -26.51 8.56 -0.14
C LYS A 161 -27.06 8.48 1.29
N GLN A 162 -28.35 8.74 1.48
CA GLN A 162 -28.97 8.67 2.82
C GLN A 162 -28.87 7.27 3.44
N THR A 163 -29.20 6.23 2.69
CA THR A 163 -29.10 4.83 3.12
C THR A 163 -27.66 4.44 3.45
N TYR A 164 -26.67 4.99 2.74
CA TYR A 164 -25.27 4.78 3.08
C TYR A 164 -24.92 5.29 4.48
N PHE A 165 -25.28 6.55 4.79
CA PHE A 165 -24.98 7.14 6.09
C PHE A 165 -25.74 6.46 7.23
N GLU A 166 -26.97 6.02 6.99
CA GLU A 166 -27.78 5.35 7.99
C GLU A 166 -27.32 3.92 8.28
N CYS A 167 -26.89 3.17 7.24
CA CYS A 167 -26.69 1.72 7.36
C CYS A 167 -25.25 1.23 7.11
N TYR A 168 -24.42 1.97 6.37
CA TYR A 168 -23.13 1.47 5.85
C TYR A 168 -21.91 2.27 6.28
N ALA A 169 -22.07 3.54 6.69
CA ALA A 169 -20.95 4.37 7.14
C ALA A 169 -20.14 3.70 8.26
N LYS A 170 -20.80 3.15 9.28
CA LYS A 170 -20.13 2.41 10.36
C LYS A 170 -19.32 1.21 9.86
N HIS A 171 -19.80 0.51 8.82
CA HIS A 171 -19.05 -0.60 8.25
C HIS A 171 -17.82 -0.11 7.48
N ASN A 172 -17.88 1.06 6.85
CA ASN A 172 -16.71 1.69 6.23
C ASN A 172 -15.67 2.10 7.28
N ASP A 173 -16.11 2.63 8.42
CA ASP A 173 -15.24 2.95 9.55
C ASP A 173 -14.54 1.68 10.06
N ASN A 174 -15.30 0.60 10.28
CA ASN A 174 -14.73 -0.69 10.66
C ASN A 174 -13.71 -1.21 9.64
N ILE A 175 -13.90 -1.01 8.32
CA ILE A 175 -12.90 -1.38 7.31
C ILE A 175 -11.62 -0.56 7.50
N THR A 176 -11.74 0.74 7.76
CA THR A 176 -10.59 1.61 8.02
C THR A 176 -9.83 1.15 9.25
N ASP A 177 -10.53 0.85 10.35
CA ASP A 177 -9.92 0.34 11.58
C ASP A 177 -9.21 -0.99 11.34
N GLN A 178 -9.81 -1.90 10.56
CA GLN A 178 -9.18 -3.16 10.21
C GLN A 178 -7.96 -3.00 9.29
N PHE A 179 -7.97 -2.04 8.37
CA PHE A 179 -6.77 -1.70 7.59
C PHE A 179 -5.65 -1.18 8.48
N HIS A 180 -5.97 -0.34 9.46
CA HIS A 180 -4.97 0.17 10.41
C HIS A 180 -4.39 -0.96 11.28
N ALA A 181 -5.25 -1.81 11.84
CA ALA A 181 -4.83 -2.94 12.66
C ALA A 181 -3.95 -3.93 11.87
N LEU A 182 -4.34 -4.25 10.63
CA LEU A 182 -3.56 -5.13 9.75
C LEU A 182 -2.20 -4.51 9.38
N ASP A 183 -2.16 -3.21 9.12
CA ASP A 183 -0.92 -2.49 8.81
C ASP A 183 0.04 -2.48 10.00
N GLU A 184 -0.45 -2.14 11.19
CA GLU A 184 0.33 -2.14 12.41
C GLU A 184 0.88 -3.54 12.73
N LEU A 185 0.03 -4.57 12.65
CA LEU A 185 0.44 -5.96 12.87
C LEU A 185 1.53 -6.39 11.86
N ALA A 186 1.37 -6.04 10.59
CA ALA A 186 2.32 -6.40 9.54
C ALA A 186 3.67 -5.71 9.74
N LEU A 187 3.68 -4.42 10.10
CA LEU A 187 4.90 -3.65 10.36
C LEU A 187 5.62 -4.15 11.62
N LEU A 188 4.90 -4.41 12.70
CA LEU A 188 5.47 -4.98 13.93
C LEU A 188 6.05 -6.37 13.69
N SER A 189 5.32 -7.23 12.98
CA SER A 189 5.79 -8.58 12.64
C SER A 189 7.05 -8.54 11.78
N PHE A 190 7.08 -7.64 10.79
CA PHE A 190 8.27 -7.40 9.97
C PHE A 190 9.46 -6.96 10.82
N PHE A 191 9.25 -5.99 11.71
CA PHE A 191 10.32 -5.46 12.54
C PHE A 191 10.91 -6.52 13.47
N VAL A 192 10.06 -7.27 14.16
CA VAL A 192 10.50 -8.38 15.01
C VAL A 192 11.31 -9.36 14.18
N ALA A 193 10.79 -9.81 13.04
CA ALA A 193 11.51 -10.75 12.17
C ALA A 193 12.86 -10.17 11.67
N GLN A 194 12.90 -8.90 11.28
CA GLN A 194 14.11 -8.23 10.80
C GLN A 194 15.20 -8.20 11.87
N ASN A 195 14.84 -8.00 13.14
CA ASN A 195 15.79 -7.81 14.25
C ASN A 195 16.08 -9.08 15.06
N THR A 196 15.31 -10.15 14.90
CA THR A 196 15.54 -11.41 15.63
C THR A 196 16.49 -12.35 14.88
N HIS A 197 16.72 -12.15 13.58
CA HIS A 197 17.75 -12.86 12.81
C HIS A 197 19.14 -12.23 13.00
N ILE A 198 19.69 -12.35 14.22
CA ILE A 198 21.12 -12.19 14.53
C ILE A 198 21.73 -13.59 14.72
#